data_AF-A0AA85B4I6-F1
#
_entry.id   AF-A0AA85B4I6-F1
#
_cell.length_a   1.000
_cell.length_b   1.000
_cell.length_c   1.000
_cell.angle_alpha   90.00
_cell.angle_beta   90.00
_cell.angle_gamma   90.00
#
_symmetry.space_group_name_H-M   'P 1'
#
loop_
_entity.id
_entity.type
_entity.pdbx_description
1 polymer ?
#
loop_
_entity_poly.entity_id
_entity_poly.type
_entity_poly.pdbx_seq_one_letter_code
_entity_poly.pdbx_strand_id
1 'polypeptide(L)'
;MHNLQISTHGNKSRICRLWRHYRVLLWKDYLLRRRGFWLIVAESLFVLIFVVAIAIIRRRHAVDTKPSCYFQSQSMSSMGLLNYIQSLVCNFNYTCNEENPQSFVTLNGVAPMIYFLDNLTHVAEDPLFNKWLSEPATFGTEQFIDWISLGLKLTRLQNSANNLRIWINDYLTVFKNSSSIQSLEYMSQLICGSPANENDLGRFFIELNQMNMEQDNSKSSNNIPIIDHLISQFNDLFDISTLEKMLPEKSLPNLNLCPIIKHLLNSKPFFITMGRLRYFLFGNIAYYPSNQFTDEIIHNMGIYTRILRNIRQLIHLYFNELRPWLFNIHFIINNNNNQINLIQIKNQLKYCKDNKFGIIPNEIQKLCHYFYNYFIQQNYHNNQLNWKLLLNIIDFFMNLFNDLLTNCLQIDKKFIPFNNYNQFIII
;
A
#
# COMPACT_ATOMS: atom_id res chain seq x y z
N MET A 1 -43.49 -78.37 22.02
CA MET A 1 -43.99 -76.99 21.92
C MET A 1 -45.08 -76.78 22.97
N HIS A 2 -44.80 -76.05 24.06
CA HIS A 2 -45.82 -75.57 24.98
C HIS A 2 -46.09 -74.10 24.66
N ASN A 3 -47.29 -73.79 24.16
CA ASN A 3 -47.77 -72.41 24.03
C ASN A 3 -48.40 -71.98 25.36
N LEU A 4 -47.73 -71.05 26.03
CA LEU A 4 -48.21 -70.34 27.22
C LEU A 4 -49.26 -69.30 26.80
N GLN A 5 -50.54 -69.60 26.99
CA GLN A 5 -51.58 -68.58 27.05
C GLN A 5 -51.57 -67.95 28.46
N ILE A 6 -50.96 -66.77 28.55
CA ILE A 6 -50.93 -65.94 29.76
C ILE A 6 -52.32 -65.29 29.92
N SER A 7 -53.10 -65.79 30.87
CA SER A 7 -54.37 -65.23 31.31
C SER A 7 -54.20 -63.82 31.88
N THR A 8 -54.79 -62.83 31.21
CA THR A 8 -54.75 -61.39 31.57
C THR A 8 -55.79 -60.99 32.61
N HIS A 9 -56.71 -61.88 33.01
CA HIS A 9 -57.79 -61.57 33.96
C HIS A 9 -57.33 -61.54 35.43
N GLY A 10 -56.33 -62.35 35.80
CA GLY A 10 -55.70 -62.29 37.12
C GLY A 10 -54.82 -61.05 37.32
N ASN A 11 -54.41 -60.41 36.21
CA ASN A 11 -53.47 -59.30 36.23
C ASN A 11 -54.14 -57.98 36.67
N LYS A 12 -55.40 -57.72 36.29
CA LYS A 12 -56.12 -56.48 36.64
C LYS A 12 -56.38 -56.34 38.14
N SER A 13 -56.77 -57.42 38.81
CA SER A 13 -56.95 -57.47 40.28
C SER A 13 -55.63 -57.31 41.03
N ARG A 14 -54.55 -57.94 40.54
CA ARG A 14 -53.20 -57.79 41.10
C ARG A 14 -52.65 -56.37 40.91
N ILE A 15 -52.87 -55.76 39.74
CA ILE A 15 -52.49 -54.37 39.44
C ILE A 15 -53.22 -53.39 40.36
N CYS A 16 -54.52 -53.57 40.63
CA CYS A 16 -55.25 -52.72 41.58
C CYS A 16 -54.70 -52.84 43.02
N ARG A 17 -54.34 -54.05 43.46
CA ARG A 17 -53.70 -54.24 44.77
C ARG A 17 -52.30 -53.60 44.80
N LEU A 18 -51.51 -53.80 43.76
CA LEU A 18 -50.18 -53.20 43.60
C LEU A 18 -50.25 -51.67 43.58
N TRP A 19 -51.23 -51.07 42.90
CA TRP A 19 -51.47 -49.63 42.89
C TRP A 19 -51.82 -49.09 44.28
N ARG A 20 -52.63 -49.84 45.04
CA ARG A 20 -52.96 -49.48 46.43
C ARG A 20 -51.71 -49.54 47.31
N HIS A 21 -50.87 -50.56 47.16
CA HIS A 21 -49.58 -50.64 47.85
C HIS A 21 -48.63 -49.50 47.42
N TYR A 22 -48.52 -49.21 46.12
CA TYR A 22 -47.69 -48.14 45.56
C TYR A 22 -48.13 -46.76 46.06
N ARG A 23 -49.43 -46.50 46.11
CA ARG A 23 -49.97 -45.24 46.65
C ARG A 23 -49.63 -45.07 48.13
N VAL A 24 -49.68 -46.15 48.92
CA VAL A 24 -49.28 -46.12 50.34
C VAL A 24 -47.77 -45.88 50.49
N LEU A 25 -46.96 -46.49 49.62
CA LEU A 25 -45.51 -46.25 49.59
C LEU A 25 -45.18 -44.80 49.24
N LEU A 26 -45.76 -44.26 48.16
CA LEU A 26 -45.61 -42.85 47.80
C LEU A 26 -46.12 -41.91 48.89
N TRP A 27 -47.22 -42.26 49.57
CA TRP A 27 -47.75 -41.47 50.68
C TRP A 27 -46.79 -41.45 51.88
N LYS A 28 -46.17 -42.60 52.19
CA LYS A 28 -45.12 -42.68 53.21
C LYS A 28 -43.92 -41.82 52.83
N ASP A 29 -43.44 -41.92 51.60
CA ASP A 29 -42.29 -41.15 51.11
C ASP A 29 -42.60 -39.64 51.05
N TYR A 30 -43.82 -39.28 50.66
CA TYR A 30 -44.33 -37.91 50.70
C TYR A 30 -44.39 -37.37 52.13
N LEU A 31 -44.92 -38.13 53.09
CA LEU A 31 -44.97 -37.73 54.50
C LEU A 31 -43.57 -37.57 55.09
N LEU A 32 -42.63 -38.45 54.74
CA LEU A 32 -41.22 -38.35 55.14
C LEU A 32 -40.59 -37.06 54.58
N ARG A 33 -40.79 -36.77 53.28
CA ARG A 33 -40.31 -35.53 52.65
C ARG A 33 -40.96 -34.28 53.22
N ARG A 34 -42.26 -34.33 53.54
CA ARG A 34 -43.02 -33.20 54.12
C ARG A 34 -42.56 -32.86 55.54
N ARG A 35 -42.12 -33.85 56.33
CA ARG A 35 -41.50 -33.61 57.65
C ARG A 35 -40.08 -33.05 57.53
N GLY A 36 -39.36 -33.39 56.47
CA GLY A 36 -38.05 -32.84 56.11
C GLY A 36 -38.12 -31.59 55.21
N PHE A 37 -38.99 -30.62 55.53
CA PHE A 37 -39.23 -29.42 54.71
C PHE A 37 -37.94 -28.70 54.28
N TRP A 38 -36.96 -28.62 55.19
CA TRP A 38 -35.65 -28.00 54.94
C TRP A 38 -34.87 -28.66 53.80
N LEU A 39 -34.97 -29.98 53.62
CA LEU A 39 -34.25 -30.71 52.58
C LEU A 39 -34.83 -30.43 51.18
N ILE A 40 -36.16 -30.30 51.08
CA ILE A 40 -36.84 -29.92 49.83
C ILE A 40 -36.47 -28.48 49.44
N VAL A 41 -36.44 -27.56 50.42
CA VAL A 41 -36.05 -26.16 50.19
C VAL A 41 -34.59 -26.09 49.72
N ALA A 42 -33.69 -26.86 50.33
CA ALA A 42 -32.29 -26.91 49.90
C ALA A 42 -32.10 -27.46 48.48
N GLU A 43 -32.81 -28.54 48.12
CA GLU A 43 -32.78 -29.13 46.76
C GLU A 43 -33.30 -28.13 45.72
N SER A 44 -34.39 -27.42 46.02
CA SER A 44 -34.96 -26.39 45.14
C SER A 44 -34.07 -25.15 45.02
N LEU A 45 -33.51 -24.67 46.12
CA LEU A 45 -32.57 -23.54 46.12
C LEU A 45 -31.30 -23.85 45.35
N PHE A 46 -30.78 -25.09 45.44
CA PHE A 46 -29.60 -25.51 44.69
C PHE A 46 -29.81 -25.38 43.18
N VAL A 47 -30.94 -25.87 42.66
CA VAL A 47 -31.28 -25.75 41.23
C VAL A 47 -31.44 -24.27 40.84
N LEU A 48 -32.07 -23.46 41.68
CA LEU A 48 -32.23 -22.03 41.43
C LEU A 48 -30.88 -21.31 41.36
N ILE A 49 -29.99 -21.57 42.33
CA ILE A 49 -28.62 -21.02 42.36
C ILE A 49 -27.87 -21.42 41.10
N PHE A 50 -27.98 -22.68 40.65
CA PHE A 50 -27.32 -23.14 39.44
C PHE A 50 -27.81 -22.40 38.18
N VAL A 51 -29.12 -22.23 38.03
CA VAL A 51 -29.71 -21.48 36.90
C VAL A 51 -29.27 -20.01 36.92
N VAL A 52 -29.30 -19.39 38.10
CA VAL A 52 -28.86 -17.99 38.27
C VAL A 52 -27.36 -17.85 37.98
N ALA A 53 -26.52 -18.78 38.43
CA ALA A 53 -25.09 -18.78 38.16
C ALA A 53 -24.79 -18.85 36.64
N ILE A 54 -25.47 -19.74 35.91
CA ILE A 54 -25.34 -19.82 34.44
C ILE A 54 -25.83 -18.53 33.77
N ALA A 55 -26.94 -17.96 34.23
CA ALA A 55 -27.45 -16.71 33.69
C ALA A 55 -26.45 -15.55 33.91
N ILE A 56 -25.79 -15.49 35.07
CA ILE A 56 -24.75 -14.51 35.36
C ILE A 56 -23.53 -14.71 34.45
N ILE A 57 -23.06 -15.96 34.27
CA ILE A 57 -21.92 -16.26 33.38
C ILE A 57 -22.25 -15.84 31.95
N ARG A 58 -23.44 -16.17 31.44
CA ARG A 58 -23.87 -15.78 30.10
C ARG A 58 -24.01 -14.26 29.94
N ARG A 59 -24.44 -13.54 30.97
CA ARG A 59 -24.47 -12.07 30.95
C ARG A 59 -23.07 -11.46 30.94
N ARG A 60 -22.09 -12.08 31.63
CA ARG A 60 -20.69 -11.64 31.58
C ARG A 60 -20.00 -11.96 30.26
N HIS A 61 -20.44 -13.01 29.58
CA HIS A 61 -19.98 -13.39 28.24
C HIS A 61 -21.08 -13.13 27.21
N ALA A 62 -21.42 -11.84 27.04
CA ALA A 62 -22.28 -11.43 25.95
C ALA A 62 -21.65 -11.87 24.61
N VAL A 63 -22.50 -12.30 23.68
CA VAL A 63 -22.03 -12.70 22.35
C VAL A 63 -21.63 -11.43 21.60
N ASP A 64 -20.33 -11.25 21.38
CA ASP A 64 -19.82 -10.17 20.53
C ASP A 64 -20.21 -10.45 19.07
N THR A 65 -21.25 -9.79 18.59
CA THR A 65 -21.61 -9.82 17.17
C THR A 65 -20.58 -9.00 16.39
N LYS A 66 -19.69 -9.67 15.66
CA LYS A 66 -18.76 -9.01 14.74
C LYS A 66 -19.47 -8.81 13.39
N PRO A 67 -19.37 -7.62 12.77
CA PRO A 67 -19.91 -7.42 11.43
C PRO A 67 -19.18 -8.31 10.41
N SER A 68 -19.79 -8.51 9.24
CA SER A 68 -19.11 -9.14 8.11
C SER A 68 -17.85 -8.35 7.78
N CYS A 69 -16.73 -9.06 7.72
CA CYS A 69 -15.41 -8.47 7.59
C CYS A 69 -14.76 -8.93 6.30
N TYR A 70 -14.40 -7.99 5.43
CA TYR A 70 -13.68 -8.27 4.20
C TYR A 70 -12.26 -7.70 4.31
N PHE A 71 -11.28 -8.51 3.88
CA PHE A 71 -9.88 -8.12 3.88
C PHE A 71 -9.39 -7.83 2.47
N GLN A 72 -8.51 -6.85 2.37
CA GLN A 72 -7.85 -6.54 1.13
C GLN A 72 -6.85 -7.65 0.75
N SER A 73 -6.95 -8.10 -0.50
CA SER A 73 -6.04 -9.12 -1.05
C SER A 73 -4.59 -8.65 -1.02
N GLN A 74 -3.65 -9.57 -0.84
CA GLN A 74 -2.22 -9.26 -0.79
C GLN A 74 -1.51 -9.74 -2.05
N SER A 75 -0.73 -8.85 -2.65
CA SER A 75 0.17 -9.20 -3.74
C SER A 75 1.41 -9.90 -3.18
N MET A 76 1.84 -10.97 -3.85
CA MET A 76 3.13 -11.60 -3.61
C MET A 76 4.17 -11.02 -4.57
N SER A 77 5.46 -11.19 -4.27
CA SER A 77 6.55 -10.71 -5.14
C SER A 77 6.51 -11.30 -6.55
N SER A 78 5.89 -12.47 -6.74
CA SER A 78 5.67 -13.10 -8.05
C SER A 78 4.69 -12.34 -8.95
N MET A 79 3.82 -11.51 -8.38
CA MET A 79 2.86 -10.67 -9.12
C MET A 79 3.46 -9.32 -9.55
N GLY A 80 4.77 -9.15 -9.39
CA GLY A 80 5.50 -7.91 -9.68
C GLY A 80 5.89 -7.13 -8.41
N LEU A 81 7.06 -6.50 -8.46
CA LEU A 81 7.63 -5.74 -7.33
C LEU A 81 6.77 -4.54 -6.94
N LEU A 82 6.19 -3.84 -7.92
CA LEU A 82 5.39 -2.64 -7.70
C LEU A 82 4.13 -2.96 -6.89
N ASN A 83 3.35 -3.94 -7.35
CA ASN A 83 2.17 -4.43 -6.65
C ASN A 83 2.52 -4.91 -5.23
N TYR A 84 3.64 -5.62 -5.08
CA TYR A 84 4.11 -6.12 -3.79
C TYR A 84 4.41 -5.00 -2.79
N ILE A 85 5.16 -3.97 -3.21
CA ILE A 85 5.47 -2.82 -2.36
C ILE A 85 4.19 -2.04 -2.03
N GLN A 86 3.30 -1.85 -3.00
CA GLN A 86 2.01 -1.19 -2.76
C GLN A 86 1.20 -1.91 -1.68
N SER A 87 1.11 -3.25 -1.71
CA SER A 87 0.39 -3.98 -0.66
C SER A 87 1.10 -3.99 0.70
N LEU A 88 2.43 -3.89 0.73
CA LEU A 88 3.20 -3.73 1.97
C LEU A 88 2.91 -2.41 2.67
N VAL A 89 2.70 -1.34 1.89
CA VAL A 89 2.52 0.02 2.42
C VAL A 89 1.05 0.36 2.65
N CYS A 90 0.13 -0.10 1.79
CA CYS A 90 -1.29 0.26 1.86
C CYS A 90 -2.15 -0.69 2.71
N ASN A 91 -1.68 -1.90 2.99
CA ASN A 91 -2.40 -2.92 3.77
C ASN A 91 -1.44 -3.67 4.71
N PHE A 92 -0.93 -2.96 5.72
CA PHE A 92 0.01 -3.50 6.71
C PHE A 92 -0.69 -4.02 7.97
N ASN A 93 -1.80 -3.40 8.38
CA ASN A 93 -2.56 -3.74 9.58
C ASN A 93 -3.73 -4.70 9.30
N TYR A 94 -4.00 -5.03 8.03
CA TYR A 94 -5.15 -5.86 7.62
C TYR A 94 -6.45 -5.32 8.20
N THR A 95 -6.76 -4.05 7.93
CA THR A 95 -8.02 -3.48 8.42
C THR A 95 -9.22 -4.19 7.82
N CYS A 96 -10.23 -4.32 8.68
CA CYS A 96 -11.50 -4.95 8.35
C CYS A 96 -12.40 -3.95 7.64
N ASN A 97 -12.84 -4.29 6.42
CA ASN A 97 -13.76 -3.48 5.64
C ASN A 97 -15.17 -4.07 5.69
N GLU A 98 -16.20 -3.21 5.70
CA GLU A 98 -17.61 -3.63 5.69
C GLU A 98 -18.04 -4.16 4.33
N GLU A 99 -17.42 -3.66 3.26
CA GLU A 99 -17.64 -4.09 1.88
C GLU A 99 -16.39 -4.75 1.31
N ASN A 100 -16.57 -5.57 0.27
CA ASN A 100 -15.46 -6.27 -0.39
C ASN A 100 -14.55 -5.26 -1.12
N PRO A 101 -13.32 -5.02 -0.65
CA PRO A 101 -12.45 -4.04 -1.27
C PRO A 101 -11.95 -4.56 -2.63
N GLN A 102 -11.72 -3.64 -3.57
CA GLN A 102 -11.16 -3.98 -4.87
C GLN A 102 -9.71 -4.46 -4.71
N SER A 103 -9.26 -5.42 -5.50
CA SER A 103 -7.87 -5.92 -5.44
C SER A 103 -6.84 -4.87 -5.85
N PHE A 104 -5.59 -4.95 -5.35
CA PHE A 104 -4.55 -3.99 -5.74
C PHE A 104 -4.30 -3.94 -7.26
N VAL A 105 -4.39 -5.10 -7.93
CA VAL A 105 -4.27 -5.18 -9.40
C VAL A 105 -5.33 -4.32 -10.10
N THR A 106 -6.54 -4.26 -9.54
CA THR A 106 -7.62 -3.40 -10.06
C THR A 106 -7.50 -1.94 -9.60
N LEU A 107 -6.96 -1.67 -8.39
CA LEU A 107 -6.69 -0.30 -7.93
C LEU A 107 -5.58 0.39 -8.72
N ASN A 108 -4.72 -0.35 -9.42
CA ASN A 108 -3.70 0.24 -10.30
C ASN A 108 -4.29 1.14 -11.39
N GLY A 109 -5.54 0.92 -11.81
CA GLY A 109 -6.24 1.80 -12.74
C GLY A 109 -6.73 3.12 -12.12
N VAL A 110 -6.77 3.20 -10.78
CA VAL A 110 -7.34 4.31 -10.01
C VAL A 110 -6.27 5.09 -9.26
N ALA A 111 -5.21 4.42 -8.77
CA ALA A 111 -4.06 5.04 -8.14
C ALA A 111 -3.28 5.91 -9.15
N PRO A 112 -3.27 7.24 -9.02
CA PRO A 112 -2.72 8.13 -10.06
C PRO A 112 -1.26 7.85 -10.41
N MET A 113 -0.43 7.53 -9.42
CA MET A 113 0.99 7.22 -9.64
C MET A 113 1.19 5.86 -10.29
N ILE A 114 0.52 4.84 -9.80
CA ILE A 114 0.67 3.47 -10.33
C ILE A 114 0.10 3.39 -11.75
N TYR A 115 -1.05 4.03 -12.00
CA TYR A 115 -1.65 4.12 -13.33
C TYR A 115 -0.71 4.81 -14.32
N PHE A 116 -0.04 5.88 -13.91
CA PHE A 116 0.96 6.53 -14.74
C PHE A 116 2.18 5.64 -15.01
N LEU A 117 2.74 4.99 -13.98
CA LEU A 117 3.88 4.08 -14.14
C LEU A 117 3.57 2.89 -15.05
N ASP A 118 2.40 2.28 -14.89
CA ASP A 118 1.96 1.13 -15.69
C ASP A 118 1.87 1.51 -17.19
N ASN A 119 1.19 2.61 -17.50
CA ASN A 119 1.10 3.12 -18.87
C ASN A 119 2.48 3.54 -19.43
N LEU A 120 3.36 4.07 -18.58
CA LEU A 120 4.72 4.44 -18.99
C LEU A 120 5.54 3.20 -19.37
N THR A 121 5.44 2.13 -18.59
CA THR A 121 6.14 0.87 -18.90
C THR A 121 5.65 0.27 -20.23
N HIS A 122 4.34 0.28 -20.48
CA HIS A 122 3.76 -0.21 -21.73
C HIS A 122 4.19 0.58 -22.98
N VAL A 123 4.51 1.87 -22.84
CA VAL A 123 5.06 2.70 -23.92
C VAL A 123 6.57 2.50 -24.06
N ALA A 124 7.30 2.38 -22.96
CA ALA A 124 8.75 2.18 -22.98
C ALA A 124 9.16 0.81 -23.56
N GLU A 125 8.32 -0.21 -23.40
CA GLU A 125 8.52 -1.54 -23.98
C GLU A 125 8.25 -1.58 -25.50
N ASP A 126 7.63 -0.55 -26.08
CA ASP A 126 7.30 -0.57 -27.50
C ASP A 126 8.53 -0.40 -28.40
N PRO A 127 8.78 -1.34 -29.33
CA PRO A 127 9.92 -1.26 -30.24
C PRO A 127 9.80 -0.06 -31.18
N LEU A 128 8.58 0.31 -31.59
CA LEU A 128 8.35 1.46 -32.47
C LEU A 128 8.61 2.79 -31.75
N PHE A 129 8.31 2.88 -30.45
CA PHE A 129 8.62 4.05 -29.64
C PHE A 129 10.13 4.24 -29.49
N ASN A 130 10.85 3.16 -29.18
CA ASN A 130 12.31 3.18 -29.08
C ASN A 130 12.97 3.56 -30.41
N LYS A 131 12.47 3.03 -31.54
CA LYS A 131 12.94 3.39 -32.88
C LYS A 131 12.67 4.86 -33.21
N TRP A 132 11.50 5.38 -32.84
CA TRP A 132 11.15 6.79 -33.03
C TRP A 132 12.07 7.73 -32.23
N LEU A 133 12.50 7.34 -31.03
CA LEU A 133 13.44 8.10 -30.23
C LEU A 133 14.87 8.09 -30.79
N SER A 134 15.31 6.98 -31.38
CA SER A 134 16.69 6.80 -31.84
C SER A 134 16.96 7.24 -33.28
N GLU A 135 15.94 7.22 -34.14
CA GLU A 135 16.09 7.46 -35.59
C GLU A 135 15.22 8.63 -36.10
N PRO A 136 15.67 9.36 -37.14
CA PRO A 136 14.82 10.34 -37.80
C PRO A 136 13.58 9.67 -38.40
N ALA A 137 12.40 9.98 -37.85
CA ALA A 137 11.14 9.35 -38.22
C ALA A 137 10.85 9.44 -39.74
N THR A 138 10.99 8.33 -40.45
CA THR A 138 10.40 8.14 -41.78
C THR A 138 9.03 7.49 -41.61
N PHE A 139 7.96 8.26 -41.76
CA PHE A 139 6.59 7.75 -41.69
C PHE A 139 6.27 6.96 -42.96
N GLY A 140 6.63 5.67 -42.96
CA GLY A 140 6.27 4.72 -44.01
C GLY A 140 4.82 4.25 -43.88
N THR A 141 4.15 4.03 -45.01
CA THR A 141 2.76 3.52 -45.06
C THR A 141 2.63 2.09 -44.52
N GLU A 142 3.70 1.29 -44.59
CA GLU A 142 3.71 -0.11 -44.13
C GLU A 142 3.62 -0.27 -42.60
N GLN A 143 3.95 0.78 -41.84
CA GLN A 143 3.93 0.76 -40.35
C GLN A 143 2.71 1.48 -39.77
N PHE A 144 1.74 1.88 -40.59
CA PHE A 144 0.61 2.71 -40.18
C PHE A 144 -0.20 2.09 -39.02
N ILE A 145 -0.40 0.77 -39.01
CA ILE A 145 -1.10 0.05 -37.94
C ILE A 145 -0.31 0.10 -36.62
N ASP A 146 1.01 -0.04 -36.69
CA ASP A 146 1.88 0.02 -35.51
C ASP A 146 1.88 1.45 -34.93
N TRP A 147 1.86 2.48 -35.78
CA TRP A 147 1.70 3.88 -35.37
C TRP A 147 0.36 4.15 -34.69
N ILE A 148 -0.75 3.57 -35.17
CA ILE A 148 -2.05 3.68 -34.50
C ILE A 148 -1.99 3.03 -33.11
N SER A 149 -1.38 1.85 -32.99
CA SER A 149 -1.28 1.16 -31.71
C SER A 149 -0.45 1.95 -30.68
N LEU A 150 0.67 2.52 -31.13
CA LEU A 150 1.50 3.44 -30.33
C LEU A 150 0.73 4.71 -29.98
N GLY A 151 -0.06 5.26 -30.92
CA GLY A 151 -0.90 6.43 -30.69
C GLY A 151 -1.90 6.21 -29.55
N LEU A 152 -2.58 5.05 -29.53
CA LEU A 152 -3.50 4.68 -28.45
C LEU A 152 -2.80 4.51 -27.10
N LYS A 153 -1.58 3.98 -27.08
CA LYS A 153 -0.79 3.85 -25.85
C LYS A 153 -0.32 5.21 -25.34
N LEU A 154 0.11 6.10 -26.23
CA LEU A 154 0.47 7.46 -25.87
C LEU A 154 -0.74 8.28 -25.40
N THR A 155 -1.94 8.08 -25.94
CA THR A 155 -3.13 8.81 -25.45
C THR A 155 -3.54 8.33 -24.06
N ARG A 156 -3.42 7.03 -23.77
CA ARG A 156 -3.57 6.51 -22.40
C ARG A 156 -2.53 7.10 -21.46
N LEU A 157 -1.27 7.16 -21.88
CA LEU A 157 -0.20 7.81 -21.10
C LEU A 157 -0.53 9.29 -20.86
N GLN A 158 -0.98 10.03 -21.87
CA GLN A 158 -1.39 11.42 -21.73
C GLN A 158 -2.54 11.60 -20.74
N ASN A 159 -3.56 10.74 -20.80
CA ASN A 159 -4.68 10.76 -19.86
C ASN A 159 -4.19 10.47 -18.43
N SER A 160 -3.32 9.47 -18.25
CA SER A 160 -2.74 9.16 -16.94
C SER A 160 -1.88 10.31 -16.39
N ALA A 161 -1.10 10.98 -17.24
CA ALA A 161 -0.29 12.13 -16.86
C ALA A 161 -1.15 13.35 -16.50
N ASN A 162 -2.27 13.57 -17.21
CA ASN A 162 -3.21 14.63 -16.88
C ASN A 162 -3.92 14.35 -15.55
N ASN A 163 -4.33 13.11 -15.28
CA ASN A 163 -4.91 12.72 -13.98
C ASN A 163 -3.91 12.93 -12.84
N LEU A 164 -2.64 12.54 -13.04
CA LEU A 164 -1.57 12.78 -12.07
C LEU A 164 -1.35 14.29 -11.86
N ARG A 165 -1.35 15.09 -12.92
CA ARG A 165 -1.22 16.55 -12.84
C ARG A 165 -2.38 17.19 -12.07
N ILE A 166 -3.62 16.77 -12.32
CA ILE A 166 -4.79 17.24 -11.58
C ILE A 166 -4.62 16.92 -10.10
N TRP A 167 -4.26 15.67 -9.78
CA TRP A 167 -3.98 15.27 -8.40
C TRP A 167 -2.87 16.12 -7.75
N ILE A 168 -1.78 16.41 -8.45
CA ILE A 168 -0.70 17.26 -7.92
C ILE A 168 -1.22 18.67 -7.64
N ASN A 169 -2.01 19.25 -8.54
CA ASN A 169 -2.59 20.57 -8.33
C ASN A 169 -3.54 20.57 -7.11
N ASP A 170 -4.41 19.58 -7.01
CA ASP A 170 -5.33 19.43 -5.89
C ASP A 170 -4.55 19.26 -4.57
N TYR A 171 -3.52 18.41 -4.56
CA TYR A 171 -2.59 18.26 -3.44
C TYR A 171 -1.94 19.59 -3.05
N LEU A 172 -1.39 20.33 -4.00
CA LEU A 172 -0.76 21.63 -3.74
C LEU A 172 -1.77 22.63 -3.16
N THR A 173 -3.03 22.61 -3.61
CA THR A 173 -4.08 23.49 -3.05
C THR A 173 -4.47 23.08 -1.64
N VAL A 174 -4.60 21.79 -1.36
CA VAL A 174 -4.86 21.28 0.00
C VAL A 174 -3.69 21.63 0.91
N PHE A 175 -2.46 21.36 0.49
CA PHE A 175 -1.24 21.66 1.25
C PHE A 175 -1.16 23.15 1.61
N LYS A 176 -1.49 24.05 0.68
CA LYS A 176 -1.46 25.50 0.92
C LYS A 176 -2.52 25.97 1.93
N ASN A 177 -3.65 25.27 2.00
CA ASN A 177 -4.81 25.69 2.78
C ASN A 177 -4.99 24.92 4.11
N SER A 178 -4.22 23.85 4.35
CA SER A 178 -4.39 22.95 5.50
C SER A 178 -3.07 22.67 6.24
N SER A 179 -3.14 22.01 7.40
CA SER A 179 -1.95 21.51 8.09
C SER A 179 -1.24 20.45 7.24
N SER A 180 0.09 20.37 7.36
CA SER A 180 0.96 19.41 6.65
C SER A 180 0.52 17.94 6.77
N ILE A 181 -0.29 17.60 7.77
CA ILE A 181 -0.76 16.22 8.01
C ILE A 181 -1.99 15.89 7.17
N GLN A 182 -2.89 16.85 6.91
CA GLN A 182 -4.00 16.63 5.98
C GLN A 182 -3.48 16.37 4.56
N SER A 183 -2.39 17.02 4.15
CA SER A 183 -1.73 16.67 2.88
C SER A 183 -1.19 15.23 2.84
N LEU A 184 -0.74 14.67 3.97
CA LEU A 184 -0.29 13.26 4.01
C LEU A 184 -1.46 12.29 3.79
N GLU A 185 -2.67 12.62 4.25
CA GLU A 185 -3.88 11.83 3.96
C GLU A 185 -4.13 11.75 2.44
N TYR A 186 -4.02 12.88 1.73
CA TYR A 186 -4.13 12.90 0.25
C TYR A 186 -2.97 12.16 -0.43
N MET A 187 -1.77 12.18 0.15
CA MET A 187 -0.62 11.41 -0.34
C MET A 187 -0.87 9.90 -0.29
N SER A 188 -1.64 9.40 0.69
CA SER A 188 -2.01 7.97 0.73
C SER A 188 -2.81 7.54 -0.51
N GLN A 189 -3.68 8.42 -1.03
CA GLN A 189 -4.49 8.16 -2.22
C GLN A 189 -3.63 8.03 -3.49
N LEU A 190 -2.48 8.71 -3.54
CA LEU A 190 -1.55 8.65 -4.67
C LEU A 190 -1.05 7.22 -4.94
N ILE A 191 -0.71 6.51 -3.86
CA ILE A 191 -0.08 5.18 -3.90
C ILE A 191 -1.15 4.10 -3.80
N CYS A 192 -2.12 4.28 -2.89
CA CYS A 192 -3.10 3.25 -2.58
C CYS A 192 -4.30 3.27 -3.52
N GLY A 193 -4.65 4.40 -4.14
CA GLY A 193 -5.80 4.51 -5.07
C GLY A 193 -7.18 4.42 -4.42
N SER A 194 -7.24 4.27 -3.10
CA SER A 194 -8.46 4.31 -2.29
C SER A 194 -8.44 5.54 -1.37
N PRO A 195 -9.60 6.01 -0.89
CA PRO A 195 -9.65 7.10 0.08
C PRO A 195 -8.93 6.72 1.39
N ALA A 196 -8.48 7.74 2.14
CA ALA A 196 -7.62 7.57 3.31
C ALA A 196 -8.27 6.76 4.45
N ASN A 197 -9.60 6.70 4.51
CA ASN A 197 -10.36 5.89 5.46
C ASN A 197 -10.41 4.40 5.09
N GLU A 198 -10.10 4.01 3.85
CA GLU A 198 -10.19 2.63 3.36
C GLU A 198 -8.83 1.94 3.24
N ASN A 199 -7.73 2.67 3.43
CA ASN A 199 -6.38 2.12 3.44
C ASN A 199 -5.68 2.33 4.77
N ASP A 200 -4.75 1.43 5.10
CA ASP A 200 -4.04 1.47 6.38
C ASP A 200 -3.10 2.67 6.47
N LEU A 201 -2.53 3.07 5.32
CA LEU A 201 -1.62 4.21 5.23
C LEU A 201 -2.33 5.54 5.55
N GLY A 202 -3.53 5.74 5.00
CA GLY A 202 -4.32 6.94 5.23
C GLY A 202 -4.86 6.98 6.67
N ARG A 203 -5.34 5.85 7.20
CA ARG A 203 -5.74 5.75 8.61
C ARG A 203 -4.60 6.08 9.56
N PHE A 204 -3.39 5.65 9.23
CA PHE A 204 -2.19 6.01 9.99
C PHE A 204 -1.94 7.52 9.99
N PHE A 205 -2.08 8.19 8.83
CA PHE A 205 -1.94 9.66 8.79
C PHE A 205 -3.06 10.39 9.54
N ILE A 206 -4.29 9.87 9.51
CA ILE A 206 -5.41 10.41 10.30
C ILE A 206 -5.12 10.27 11.81
N GLU A 207 -4.61 9.11 12.25
CA GLU A 207 -4.26 8.86 13.65
C GLU A 207 -3.12 9.78 14.12
N LEU A 208 -2.11 10.01 13.27
CA LEU A 208 -1.06 11.01 13.53
C LEU A 208 -1.63 12.43 13.69
N ASN A 209 -2.61 12.81 12.88
CA ASN A 209 -3.26 14.11 12.96
C ASN A 209 -4.00 14.30 14.29
N GLN A 210 -4.72 13.26 14.72
CA GLN A 210 -5.48 13.26 15.96
C GLN A 210 -4.58 13.39 17.19
N MET A 211 -3.43 12.70 17.22
CA MET A 211 -2.46 12.80 18.31
C MET A 211 -1.90 14.23 18.48
N ASN A 212 -1.66 14.94 17.39
CA ASN A 212 -1.16 16.32 17.46
C ASN A 212 -2.22 17.32 17.98
N MET A 213 -3.49 17.15 17.61
CA MET A 213 -4.57 18.05 18.02
C MET A 213 -4.95 17.93 19.51
N GLU A 214 -4.78 16.76 20.13
CA GLU A 214 -5.03 16.58 21.58
C GLU A 214 -3.93 17.21 22.46
N GLN A 215 -2.73 17.39 21.90
CA GLN A 215 -1.56 17.89 22.61
C GLN A 215 -1.56 19.43 22.77
N ASP A 216 -2.18 20.16 21.85
CA ASP A 216 -2.37 21.62 21.94
C ASP A 216 -3.33 22.02 23.07
N ASN A 217 -4.20 21.12 23.53
CA ASN A 217 -5.19 21.37 24.58
C ASN A 217 -4.79 20.83 25.96
N SER A 218 -3.74 20.02 26.07
CA SER A 218 -3.33 19.40 27.33
C SER A 218 -1.83 19.58 27.60
N LYS A 219 -1.50 20.56 28.46
CA LYS A 219 -0.19 20.57 29.13
C LYS A 219 -0.08 19.28 29.94
N SER A 220 0.91 18.46 29.59
CA SER A 220 1.30 17.19 30.21
C SER A 220 0.53 15.95 29.72
N SER A 221 1.18 15.18 28.84
CA SER A 221 1.43 13.77 29.11
C SER A 221 2.54 13.25 28.19
N ASN A 222 3.37 12.37 28.74
CA ASN A 222 4.61 11.90 28.13
C ASN A 222 4.32 11.05 26.88
N ASN A 223 4.55 11.61 25.69
CA ASN A 223 4.85 10.82 24.49
C ASN A 223 6.22 11.19 23.92
N ILE A 224 6.82 10.19 23.28
CA ILE A 224 8.24 10.06 22.96
C ILE A 224 8.65 11.21 22.02
N PRO A 225 9.69 12.00 22.34
CA PRO A 225 10.15 13.19 21.57
C PRO A 225 10.59 12.93 20.11
N ILE A 226 10.44 11.69 19.63
CA ILE A 226 10.88 11.20 18.34
C ILE A 226 9.77 11.31 17.29
N ILE A 227 8.50 11.22 17.68
CA ILE A 227 7.37 11.41 16.74
C ILE A 227 7.23 12.88 16.39
N ASP A 228 7.37 13.79 17.36
CA ASP A 228 7.36 15.24 17.11
C ASP A 228 8.57 15.69 16.26
N HIS A 229 9.75 15.09 16.48
CA HIS A 229 10.93 15.32 15.64
C HIS A 229 10.79 14.72 14.23
N LEU A 230 10.08 13.60 14.11
CA LEU A 230 9.74 12.98 12.82
C LEU A 230 8.76 13.84 12.05
N ILE A 231 7.71 14.31 12.72
CA ILE A 231 6.70 15.19 12.14
C ILE A 231 7.35 16.52 11.82
N SER A 232 8.23 17.09 12.66
CA SER A 232 8.96 18.31 12.32
C SER A 232 9.87 18.10 11.12
N GLN A 233 10.60 16.99 11.02
CA GLN A 233 11.45 16.71 9.86
C GLN A 233 10.63 16.39 8.60
N PHE A 234 9.54 15.63 8.70
CA PHE A 234 8.63 15.40 7.58
C PHE A 234 7.95 16.70 7.13
N ASN A 235 7.55 17.55 8.08
CA ASN A 235 7.01 18.87 7.81
C ASN A 235 8.09 19.72 7.13
N ASP A 236 9.33 19.78 7.64
CA ASP A 236 10.45 20.47 7.00
C ASP A 236 10.78 19.91 5.60
N LEU A 237 10.61 18.60 5.36
CA LEU A 237 10.79 17.94 4.05
C LEU A 237 9.72 18.39 3.03
N PHE A 238 8.48 18.59 3.49
CA PHE A 238 7.33 18.87 2.63
C PHE A 238 6.83 20.31 2.70
N ASP A 239 7.42 21.15 3.56
CA ASP A 239 7.08 22.57 3.67
C ASP A 239 7.43 23.27 2.36
N ILE A 240 6.41 23.49 1.52
CA ILE A 240 6.54 24.15 0.23
C ILE A 240 7.12 25.57 0.39
N SER A 241 6.98 26.16 1.58
CA SER A 241 7.62 27.44 1.92
C SER A 241 9.16 27.34 1.95
N THR A 242 9.72 26.15 2.21
CA THR A 242 11.14 25.83 2.02
C THR A 242 11.44 25.35 0.61
N LEU A 243 10.51 24.73 -0.13
CA LEU A 243 10.67 24.43 -1.56
C LEU A 243 10.82 25.71 -2.41
N GLU A 244 10.18 26.79 -1.99
CA GLU A 244 10.27 28.13 -2.58
C GLU A 244 11.48 28.93 -2.04
N LYS A 245 12.10 28.52 -0.91
CA LYS A 245 13.29 29.15 -0.31
C LYS A 245 14.60 28.36 -0.47
N MET A 246 14.54 27.07 -0.84
CA MET A 246 15.67 26.22 -1.29
C MET A 246 16.01 26.47 -2.78
N LEU A 247 15.67 27.68 -3.25
CA LEU A 247 16.32 28.35 -4.37
C LEU A 247 17.66 28.90 -3.85
N PRO A 248 18.78 28.15 -3.93
CA PRO A 248 19.51 28.05 -5.21
C PRO A 248 20.28 26.73 -5.43
N GLU A 249 20.49 26.37 -6.70
CA GLU A 249 21.60 25.61 -7.35
C GLU A 249 22.35 24.43 -6.68
N LYS A 250 22.06 24.05 -5.44
CA LYS A 250 22.80 23.02 -4.72
C LYS A 250 21.93 21.79 -4.49
N SER A 251 22.52 20.63 -4.72
CA SER A 251 21.95 19.32 -4.38
C SER A 251 21.39 19.36 -2.97
N LEU A 252 20.12 18.92 -2.82
CA LEU A 252 19.45 18.73 -1.55
C LEU A 252 20.40 18.06 -0.54
N PRO A 253 20.45 18.48 0.74
CA PRO A 253 21.27 17.84 1.75
C PRO A 253 20.90 16.35 1.88
N ASN A 254 21.89 15.50 2.17
CA ASN A 254 21.67 14.09 2.50
C ASN A 254 20.69 14.01 3.67
N LEU A 255 19.45 13.65 3.35
CA LEU A 255 18.43 13.31 4.31
C LEU A 255 18.92 12.04 5.02
N ASN A 256 19.00 12.03 6.35
CA ASN A 256 19.37 10.84 7.12
C ASN A 256 18.08 10.17 7.63
N LEU A 257 17.20 9.74 6.71
CA LEU A 257 15.88 9.21 7.08
C LEU A 257 15.95 7.81 7.67
N CYS A 258 17.01 7.08 7.35
CA CYS A 258 17.08 5.68 7.70
C CYS A 258 17.09 5.33 9.20
N PRO A 259 17.94 5.94 10.06
CA PRO A 259 17.90 5.66 11.49
C PRO A 259 16.54 5.97 12.09
N ILE A 260 15.84 6.94 11.52
CA ILE A 260 14.53 7.40 11.98
C ILE A 260 13.45 6.39 11.60
N ILE A 261 13.41 5.94 10.33
CA ILE A 261 12.50 4.88 9.88
C ILE A 261 12.73 3.60 10.68
N LYS A 262 13.99 3.26 10.95
CA LYS A 262 14.34 2.11 11.79
C LYS A 262 13.82 2.26 13.23
N HIS A 263 13.91 3.46 13.80
CA HIS A 263 13.38 3.72 15.14
C HIS A 263 11.85 3.63 15.14
N LEU A 264 11.18 4.25 14.16
CA LEU A 264 9.72 4.23 14.02
C LEU A 264 9.19 2.81 13.89
N LEU A 265 9.75 2.02 12.97
CA LEU A 265 9.33 0.64 12.73
C LEU A 265 9.62 -0.31 13.90
N ASN A 266 10.49 0.08 14.85
CA ASN A 266 10.76 -0.69 16.06
C ASN A 266 9.95 -0.24 17.28
N SER A 267 9.18 0.85 17.17
CA SER A 267 8.33 1.34 18.25
C SER A 267 7.05 0.50 18.40
N LYS A 268 6.46 0.47 19.60
CA LYS A 268 5.51 -0.58 20.00
C LYS A 268 4.09 -0.55 19.42
N PRO A 269 3.58 0.44 18.68
CA PRO A 269 2.45 0.17 17.79
C PRO A 269 2.93 -0.38 16.44
N PHE A 270 3.98 0.20 15.84
CA PHE A 270 4.42 -0.11 14.47
C PHE A 270 5.18 -1.43 14.34
N PHE A 271 5.77 -1.94 15.41
CA PHE A 271 6.48 -3.21 15.35
C PHE A 271 5.56 -4.38 14.95
N ILE A 272 4.31 -4.35 15.42
CA ILE A 272 3.30 -5.38 15.14
C ILE A 272 2.71 -5.16 13.75
N THR A 273 2.29 -3.92 13.45
CA THR A 273 1.54 -3.60 12.24
C THR A 273 2.42 -3.49 11.00
N MET A 274 3.61 -2.88 11.10
CA MET A 274 4.54 -2.67 9.98
C MET A 274 5.70 -3.68 9.95
N GLY A 275 5.57 -4.81 10.63
CA GLY A 275 6.61 -5.84 10.70
C GLY A 275 7.08 -6.33 9.32
N ARG A 276 6.17 -6.47 8.35
CA ARG A 276 6.48 -6.92 6.98
C ARG A 276 7.36 -5.91 6.23
N LEU A 277 7.01 -4.62 6.29
CA LEU A 277 7.80 -3.54 5.71
C LEU A 277 9.18 -3.47 6.36
N ARG A 278 9.26 -3.64 7.69
CA ARG A 278 10.52 -3.70 8.43
C ARG A 278 11.43 -4.84 7.95
N TYR A 279 10.90 -6.05 7.78
CA TYR A 279 11.67 -7.18 7.24
C TYR A 279 12.08 -6.97 5.78
N PHE A 280 11.23 -6.33 4.97
CA PHE A 280 11.58 -5.98 3.59
C PHE A 280 12.77 -5.02 3.53
N LEU A 281 12.75 -3.95 4.35
CA LEU A 281 13.80 -2.94 4.38
C LEU A 281 15.09 -3.44 5.03
N PHE A 282 15.01 -4.02 6.23
CA PHE A 282 16.18 -4.31 7.08
C PHE A 282 16.52 -5.79 7.27
N GLY A 283 15.65 -6.70 6.85
CA GLY A 283 15.88 -8.13 7.04
C GLY A 283 16.93 -8.68 6.09
N ASN A 284 17.75 -9.63 6.55
CA ASN A 284 18.67 -10.41 5.73
C ASN A 284 18.22 -11.88 5.73
N ILE A 285 18.49 -12.59 4.64
CA ILE A 285 18.09 -13.98 4.43
C ILE A 285 19.37 -14.82 4.44
N ALA A 286 19.58 -15.59 5.50
CA ALA A 286 20.63 -16.59 5.57
C ALA A 286 20.18 -17.88 4.87
N TYR A 287 21.08 -18.56 4.16
CA TYR A 287 20.78 -19.87 3.57
C TYR A 287 21.95 -20.85 3.70
N TYR A 288 21.59 -22.13 3.74
CA TYR A 288 22.51 -23.26 3.86
C TYR A 288 21.92 -24.47 3.09
N PRO A 289 22.74 -25.32 2.45
CA PRO A 289 24.18 -25.13 2.18
C PRO A 289 24.39 -24.13 1.04
N SER A 290 25.56 -23.50 0.96
CA SER A 290 25.99 -22.77 -0.25
C SER A 290 26.75 -23.72 -1.17
N ASN A 291 26.02 -24.21 -2.17
CA ASN A 291 26.48 -24.99 -3.30
C ASN A 291 26.07 -24.28 -4.60
N GLN A 292 26.69 -24.62 -5.73
CA GLN A 292 26.36 -24.01 -7.03
C GLN A 292 24.86 -24.03 -7.36
N PHE A 293 24.16 -25.13 -7.06
CA PHE A 293 22.72 -25.26 -7.30
C PHE A 293 21.88 -24.34 -6.40
N THR A 294 22.19 -24.26 -5.11
CA THR A 294 21.46 -23.40 -4.18
C THR A 294 21.74 -21.93 -4.45
N ASP A 295 22.97 -21.60 -4.85
CA ASP A 295 23.36 -20.23 -5.21
C ASP A 295 22.60 -19.78 -6.46
N GLU A 296 22.37 -20.68 -7.44
CA GLU A 296 21.54 -20.42 -8.61
C GLU A 296 20.06 -20.21 -8.25
N ILE A 297 19.52 -20.99 -7.31
CA ILE A 297 18.16 -20.78 -6.78
C ILE A 297 18.06 -19.41 -6.12
N ILE A 298 19.02 -19.06 -5.26
CA ILE A 298 19.04 -17.76 -4.57
C ILE A 298 19.23 -16.62 -5.57
N HIS A 299 20.03 -16.82 -6.61
CA HIS A 299 20.19 -15.86 -7.70
C HIS A 299 18.86 -15.57 -8.41
N ASN A 300 18.12 -16.63 -8.76
CA ASN A 300 16.80 -16.52 -9.40
C ASN A 300 15.73 -15.95 -8.44
N MET A 301 15.77 -16.31 -7.16
CA MET A 301 14.92 -15.71 -6.14
C MET A 301 15.22 -14.21 -5.95
N GLY A 302 16.49 -13.82 -6.09
CA GLY A 302 17.00 -12.47 -5.89
C GLY A 302 16.70 -11.47 -7.01
N ILE A 303 15.88 -11.80 -8.01
CA ILE A 303 15.54 -10.90 -9.13
C ILE A 303 15.13 -9.50 -8.66
N TYR A 304 14.31 -9.40 -7.61
CA TYR A 304 13.85 -8.11 -7.08
C TYR A 304 15.00 -7.24 -6.53
N THR A 305 16.02 -7.84 -5.89
CA THR A 305 17.18 -7.09 -5.38
C THR A 305 17.99 -6.49 -6.53
N ARG A 306 18.08 -7.20 -7.66
CA ARG A 306 18.72 -6.70 -8.88
C ARG A 306 17.94 -5.56 -9.51
N ILE A 307 16.60 -5.65 -9.55
CA ILE A 307 15.75 -4.54 -10.00
C ILE A 307 15.99 -3.29 -9.15
N LEU A 308 16.01 -3.44 -7.81
CA LEU A 308 16.30 -2.33 -6.89
C LEU A 308 17.72 -1.78 -7.08
N ARG A 309 18.71 -2.64 -7.36
CA ARG A 309 20.08 -2.22 -7.69
C ARG A 309 20.11 -1.40 -8.99
N ASN A 310 19.38 -1.84 -10.02
CA ASN A 310 19.28 -1.11 -11.29
C ASN A 310 18.59 0.25 -11.10
N ILE A 311 17.55 0.32 -10.27
CA ILE A 311 16.89 1.59 -9.90
C ILE A 311 17.89 2.52 -9.20
N ARG A 312 18.69 2.02 -8.25
CA ARG A 312 19.75 2.81 -7.59
C ARG A 312 20.75 3.36 -8.62
N GLN A 313 21.19 2.54 -9.58
CA GLN A 313 22.07 2.99 -10.66
C GLN A 313 21.41 4.04 -11.56
N LEU A 314 20.14 3.87 -11.91
CA LEU A 314 19.37 4.84 -12.68
C LEU A 314 19.24 6.18 -11.96
N ILE A 315 19.07 6.18 -10.64
CA ILE A 315 19.03 7.41 -9.84
C ILE A 315 20.39 8.13 -9.90
N HIS A 316 21.50 7.40 -9.81
CA HIS A 316 22.83 8.00 -9.98
C HIS A 316 23.04 8.57 -11.39
N LEU A 317 22.63 7.85 -12.43
CA LEU A 317 22.67 8.34 -13.81
C LEU A 317 21.78 9.57 -14.01
N TYR A 318 20.62 9.60 -13.35
CA TYR A 318 19.74 10.76 -13.36
C TYR A 318 20.43 12.01 -12.84
N PHE A 319 21.06 11.94 -11.66
CA PHE A 319 21.73 13.09 -11.08
C PHE A 319 22.99 13.52 -11.84
N ASN A 320 23.73 12.57 -12.42
CA ASN A 320 25.01 12.84 -13.08
C ASN A 320 24.85 13.33 -14.53
N GLU A 321 23.91 12.74 -15.29
CA GLU A 321 23.82 12.94 -16.74
C GLU A 321 22.48 13.59 -17.14
N LEU A 322 21.34 13.01 -16.72
CA LEU A 322 20.03 13.45 -17.20
C LEU A 322 19.61 14.82 -16.62
N ARG A 323 19.87 15.07 -15.34
CA ARG A 323 19.47 16.30 -14.67
C ARG A 323 20.18 17.53 -15.25
N PRO A 324 21.52 17.55 -15.44
CA PRO A 324 22.19 18.64 -16.14
C PRO A 324 21.71 18.80 -17.59
N TRP A 325 21.45 17.69 -18.29
CA TRP A 325 20.91 17.72 -19.65
C TRP A 325 19.52 18.38 -19.70
N LEU A 326 18.60 17.99 -18.82
CA LEU A 326 17.26 18.58 -18.69
C LEU A 326 17.30 20.06 -18.32
N PHE A 327 18.21 20.47 -17.44
CA PHE A 327 18.38 21.88 -17.08
C PHE A 327 18.91 22.72 -18.26
N ASN A 328 19.88 22.18 -19.02
CA ASN A 328 20.42 22.82 -20.22
C ASN A 328 19.37 22.96 -21.34
N ILE A 329 18.42 22.02 -21.47
CA ILE A 329 17.30 22.13 -22.41
C ILE A 329 16.49 23.40 -22.17
N HIS A 330 16.19 23.72 -20.91
CA HIS A 330 15.40 24.91 -20.57
C HIS A 330 16.19 26.21 -20.84
N PHE A 331 17.49 26.23 -20.54
CA PHE A 331 18.34 27.41 -20.75
C PHE A 331 18.63 27.69 -22.24
N ILE A 332 18.74 26.66 -23.09
CA ILE A 332 19.06 26.78 -24.52
C ILE A 332 17.86 27.24 -25.37
N ILE A 333 16.62 27.11 -24.87
CA ILE A 333 15.45 27.68 -25.57
C ILE A 333 15.57 29.22 -25.72
N ASN A 334 16.33 29.88 -24.85
CA ASN A 334 16.58 31.32 -24.94
C ASN A 334 17.80 31.72 -25.77
N ASN A 335 18.76 30.82 -26.02
CA ASN A 335 19.97 31.14 -26.78
C ASN A 335 20.18 30.14 -27.93
N ASN A 336 20.10 30.67 -29.15
CA ASN A 336 20.06 29.99 -30.45
C ASN A 336 21.22 29.04 -30.82
N ASN A 337 22.06 28.56 -29.91
CA ASN A 337 23.28 27.83 -30.29
C ASN A 337 23.31 26.36 -29.85
N ASN A 338 23.24 25.52 -30.88
CA ASN A 338 24.01 24.28 -31.12
C ASN A 338 23.92 23.13 -30.10
N GLN A 339 22.76 22.48 -30.01
CA GLN A 339 22.70 21.03 -29.77
C GLN A 339 21.84 20.34 -30.84
N ILE A 340 22.49 19.52 -31.66
CA ILE A 340 21.93 18.88 -32.87
C ILE A 340 20.73 17.96 -32.55
N ASN A 341 20.76 17.24 -31.41
CA ASN A 341 19.70 16.29 -31.04
C ASN A 341 18.41 16.97 -30.57
N LEU A 342 18.49 18.14 -29.92
CA LEU A 342 17.30 18.90 -29.50
C LEU A 342 16.63 19.62 -30.66
N ILE A 343 17.43 20.09 -31.63
CA ILE A 343 16.91 20.58 -32.91
C ILE A 343 16.19 19.45 -33.65
N GLN A 344 16.72 18.22 -33.62
CA GLN A 344 16.05 17.05 -34.21
C GLN A 344 14.71 16.73 -33.54
N ILE A 345 14.65 16.62 -32.20
CA ILE A 345 13.38 16.35 -31.49
C ILE A 345 12.38 17.49 -31.69
N LYS A 346 12.82 18.74 -31.62
CA LYS A 346 11.97 19.92 -31.89
C LYS A 346 11.46 19.92 -33.34
N ASN A 347 12.30 19.59 -34.31
CA ASN A 347 11.92 19.51 -35.72
C ASN A 347 10.99 18.33 -35.99
N GLN A 348 11.18 17.19 -35.32
CA GLN A 348 10.29 16.03 -35.40
C GLN A 348 8.92 16.32 -34.77
N LEU A 349 8.87 16.95 -33.60
CA LEU A 349 7.62 17.40 -32.98
C LEU A 349 6.92 18.47 -33.83
N LYS A 350 7.68 19.38 -34.45
CA LYS A 350 7.16 20.36 -35.41
C LYS A 350 6.61 19.70 -36.68
N TYR A 351 7.33 18.72 -37.24
CA TYR A 351 6.88 17.93 -38.39
C TYR A 351 5.61 17.13 -38.07
N CYS A 352 5.53 16.57 -36.86
CA CYS A 352 4.35 15.90 -36.35
C CYS A 352 3.15 16.87 -36.12
N LYS A 353 3.43 18.11 -35.68
CA LYS A 353 2.41 19.15 -35.49
C LYS A 353 1.84 19.68 -36.81
N ASP A 354 2.71 20.02 -37.76
CA ASP A 354 2.38 20.80 -38.96
C ASP A 354 1.82 19.96 -40.13
N ASN A 355 1.65 18.65 -39.92
CA ASN A 355 0.84 17.70 -40.69
C ASN A 355 0.63 18.03 -42.19
N LYS A 356 1.64 17.83 -43.04
CA LYS A 356 1.54 18.10 -44.49
C LYS A 356 0.91 16.97 -45.34
N PHE A 357 0.74 15.76 -44.81
CA PHE A 357 0.41 14.59 -45.64
C PHE A 357 -0.76 13.69 -45.16
N GLY A 358 -1.41 13.96 -44.02
CA GLY A 358 -2.59 13.20 -43.58
C GLY A 358 -2.33 11.74 -43.15
N ILE A 359 -1.07 11.33 -43.04
CA ILE A 359 -0.64 9.97 -42.68
C ILE A 359 -0.66 9.74 -41.15
N ILE A 360 -0.64 10.83 -40.35
CA ILE A 360 -0.56 10.75 -38.89
C ILE A 360 -1.99 10.77 -38.27
N PRO A 361 -2.36 9.78 -37.43
CA PRO A 361 -3.61 9.79 -36.68
C PRO A 361 -3.81 11.07 -35.85
N ASN A 362 -5.05 11.58 -35.80
CA ASN A 362 -5.41 12.81 -35.09
C ASN A 362 -5.02 12.78 -33.59
N GLU A 363 -5.00 11.60 -32.98
CA GLU A 363 -4.55 11.38 -31.60
C GLU A 363 -3.06 11.73 -31.40
N ILE A 364 -2.20 11.28 -32.31
CA ILE A 364 -0.76 11.55 -32.27
C ILE A 364 -0.49 13.03 -32.54
N GLN A 365 -1.28 13.67 -33.40
CA GLN A 365 -1.16 15.11 -33.66
C GLN A 365 -1.49 15.94 -32.41
N LYS A 366 -2.53 15.56 -31.64
CA LYS A 366 -2.85 16.22 -30.36
C LYS A 366 -1.75 16.03 -29.32
N LEU A 367 -1.13 14.84 -29.27
CA LEU A 367 0.03 14.54 -28.43
C LEU A 367 1.25 15.38 -28.82
N CYS A 368 1.59 15.44 -30.09
CA CYS A 368 2.69 16.26 -30.59
C CYS A 368 2.43 17.74 -30.31
N HIS A 369 1.18 18.21 -30.40
CA HIS A 369 0.81 19.57 -30.02
C HIS A 369 0.98 19.81 -28.50
N TYR A 370 0.58 18.85 -27.66
CA TYR A 370 0.75 18.92 -26.21
C TYR A 370 2.22 18.97 -25.82
N PHE A 371 3.04 18.03 -26.29
CA PHE A 371 4.47 18.00 -26.00
C PHE A 371 5.20 19.22 -26.57
N TYR A 372 4.91 19.63 -27.81
CA TYR A 372 5.50 20.83 -28.41
C TYR A 372 5.21 22.09 -27.57
N ASN A 373 3.97 22.28 -27.13
CA ASN A 373 3.62 23.42 -26.28
C ASN A 373 4.20 23.31 -24.86
N TYR A 374 4.33 22.09 -24.33
CA TYR A 374 4.94 21.83 -23.04
C TYR A 374 6.44 22.12 -23.05
N PHE A 375 7.17 21.75 -24.12
CA PHE A 375 8.59 22.08 -24.29
C PHE A 375 8.84 23.57 -24.59
N ILE A 376 7.88 24.28 -25.17
CA ILE A 376 8.05 25.70 -25.58
C ILE A 376 7.62 26.70 -24.52
N GLN A 377 6.99 26.27 -23.42
CA GLN A 377 6.42 27.16 -22.40
C GLN A 377 7.44 28.20 -21.91
N GLN A 378 7.33 29.41 -22.48
CA GLN A 378 8.28 30.51 -22.27
C GLN A 378 7.82 31.51 -21.21
N ASN A 379 6.54 31.55 -20.84
CA ASN A 379 5.98 32.35 -19.75
C ASN A 379 4.47 32.17 -19.79
N TYR A 380 3.84 31.65 -18.75
CA TYR A 380 2.41 31.86 -18.53
C TYR A 380 2.14 32.07 -17.04
N HIS A 381 1.59 33.26 -16.76
CA HIS A 381 1.45 33.89 -15.45
C HIS A 381 0.34 33.31 -14.56
N ASN A 382 -0.20 32.13 -14.85
CA ASN A 382 -1.32 31.58 -14.08
C ASN A 382 -0.92 30.22 -13.50
N ASN A 383 -0.87 30.11 -12.16
CA ASN A 383 -0.99 28.93 -11.28
C ASN A 383 -0.92 27.51 -11.91
N GLN A 384 -0.05 27.28 -12.89
CA GLN A 384 0.10 26.04 -13.62
C GLN A 384 1.50 25.52 -13.36
N LEU A 385 1.58 24.22 -13.06
CA LEU A 385 2.81 23.44 -12.88
C LEU A 385 3.90 23.87 -13.88
N ASN A 386 4.87 24.63 -13.38
CA ASN A 386 6.03 25.07 -14.13
C ASN A 386 7.00 23.88 -14.28
N TRP A 387 7.61 23.70 -15.45
CA TRP A 387 8.62 22.65 -15.69
C TRP A 387 9.71 22.63 -14.62
N LYS A 388 10.12 23.81 -14.14
CA LYS A 388 11.09 23.95 -13.04
C LYS A 388 10.59 23.35 -11.72
N LEU A 389 9.32 23.56 -11.40
CA LEU A 389 8.68 23.01 -10.20
C LEU A 389 8.54 21.48 -10.32
N LEU A 390 8.20 20.98 -11.51
CA LEU A 390 8.12 19.54 -11.77
C LEU A 390 9.48 18.86 -11.64
N LEU A 391 10.54 19.43 -12.23
CA LEU A 391 11.91 18.91 -12.09
C LEU A 391 12.36 18.89 -10.62
N ASN A 392 12.05 19.93 -9.86
CA ASN A 392 12.38 19.98 -8.42
C ASN A 392 11.63 18.92 -7.60
N ILE A 393 10.37 18.65 -7.93
CA ILE A 393 9.60 17.56 -7.31
C ILE A 393 10.26 16.21 -7.63
N ILE A 394 10.67 15.99 -8.89
CA ILE A 394 11.39 14.76 -9.27
C ILE A 394 12.71 14.65 -8.51
N ASP A 395 13.50 15.73 -8.42
CA ASP A 395 14.75 15.76 -7.67
C ASP A 395 14.56 15.37 -6.21
N PHE A 396 13.50 15.85 -5.57
CA PHE A 396 13.16 15.51 -4.20
C PHE A 396 12.89 14.00 -4.04
N PHE A 397 11.99 13.44 -4.87
CA PHE A 397 11.68 12.01 -4.81
C PHE A 397 12.90 11.15 -5.17
N MET A 398 13.71 11.53 -6.16
CA MET A 398 14.92 10.80 -6.52
C MET A 398 15.94 10.79 -5.37
N ASN A 399 16.11 11.89 -4.65
CA ASN A 399 16.96 11.93 -3.45
C ASN A 399 16.40 11.07 -2.31
N LEU A 400 15.09 11.10 -2.09
CA LEU A 400 14.41 10.25 -1.11
C LEU A 400 14.64 8.76 -1.41
N PHE A 401 14.41 8.35 -2.66
CA PHE A 401 14.66 6.97 -3.09
C PHE A 401 16.13 6.59 -3.00
N ASN A 402 17.05 7.51 -3.33
CA ASN A 402 18.48 7.27 -3.19
C ASN A 402 18.88 6.99 -1.74
N ASP A 403 18.40 7.78 -0.79
CA ASP A 403 18.66 7.58 0.65
C ASP A 403 18.08 6.24 1.13
N LEU A 404 16.82 5.95 0.78
CA LEU A 404 16.17 4.68 1.14
C LEU A 404 16.92 3.46 0.58
N LEU A 405 17.34 3.49 -0.69
CA LEU A 405 18.01 2.35 -1.34
C LEU A 405 19.48 2.21 -0.94
N THR A 406 20.13 3.30 -0.51
CA THR A 406 21.56 3.28 -0.15
C THR A 406 21.75 3.02 1.34
N ASN A 407 21.01 3.71 2.19
CA ASN A 407 21.24 3.71 3.64
C ASN A 407 20.30 2.74 4.38
N CYS A 408 19.10 2.49 3.87
CA CYS A 408 18.15 1.58 4.52
C CYS A 408 18.15 0.16 4.00
N LEU A 409 18.18 -0.01 2.68
CA LEU A 409 18.13 -1.33 2.09
C LEU A 409 19.55 -1.86 1.84
N GLN A 410 19.97 -2.88 2.58
CA GLN A 410 21.25 -3.57 2.31
C GLN A 410 21.14 -4.48 1.08
N ILE A 411 20.92 -3.91 -0.11
CA ILE A 411 20.68 -4.64 -1.37
C ILE A 411 21.76 -5.71 -1.60
N ASP A 412 23.02 -5.35 -1.36
CA ASP A 412 24.17 -6.20 -1.71
C ASP A 412 24.46 -7.31 -0.69
N LYS A 413 23.91 -7.20 0.53
CA LYS A 413 24.08 -8.20 1.61
C LYS A 413 22.77 -8.89 2.01
N LYS A 414 21.75 -8.81 1.14
CA LYS A 414 20.42 -9.36 1.43
C LYS A 414 20.44 -10.88 1.63
N PHE A 415 21.31 -11.59 0.91
CA PHE A 415 21.46 -13.04 1.00
C PHE A 415 22.83 -13.39 1.59
N ILE A 416 22.84 -14.18 2.65
CA ILE A 416 24.06 -14.57 3.38
C ILE A 416 24.26 -16.09 3.22
N PRO A 417 25.27 -16.52 2.45
CA PRO A 417 25.57 -17.95 2.27
C PRO A 417 26.29 -18.54 3.49
N PHE A 418 25.94 -19.78 3.85
CA PHE A 418 26.65 -20.57 4.86
C PHE A 418 27.11 -21.92 4.29
N ASN A 419 28.39 -22.24 4.53
CA ASN A 419 28.98 -23.53 4.16
C ASN A 419 28.91 -24.55 5.29
N ASN A 420 28.83 -24.09 6.54
CA ASN A 420 28.81 -24.93 7.74
C ASN A 420 27.46 -24.82 8.46
N TYR A 421 26.81 -25.96 8.70
CA TYR A 421 25.52 -26.02 9.37
C TYR A 421 25.55 -25.42 10.79
N ASN A 422 26.64 -25.63 11.53
CA ASN A 422 26.79 -25.10 12.89
C ASN A 422 26.83 -23.57 12.93
N GLN A 423 27.36 -22.91 11.90
CA GLN A 423 27.37 -21.45 11.81
C GLN A 423 25.98 -20.90 11.44
N PHE A 424 25.20 -21.67 10.69
CA PHE A 424 23.84 -21.32 10.30
C PHE A 424 22.87 -21.34 11.48
N ILE A 425 22.97 -22.31 12.40
CA ILE A 425 22.06 -22.43 13.57
C ILE A 425 22.25 -21.30 14.61
N ILE A 426 23.44 -20.70 14.68
CA ILE A 426 23.77 -19.71 15.71
C ILE A 426 23.20 -18.32 15.38
N ILE A 427 22.66 -18.13 14.17
CA ILE A 427 22.08 -16.89 13.64
C ILE A 427 20.56 -16.97 13.72
#